data_AF-C8RYA9-F1
#
_entry.id   AF-C8RYA9-F1
#
_cell.length_a   1.000
_cell.length_b   1.000
_cell.length_c   1.000
_cell.angle_alpha   90.00
_cell.angle_beta   90.00
_cell.angle_gamma   90.00
#
_symmetry.space_group_name_H-M   'P 1'
#
loop_
_entity.id
_entity.type
_entity.pdbx_description
1 polymer ?
#
loop_
_entity_poly.entity_id
_entity_poly.type
_entity_poly.pdbx_seq_one_letter_code
_entity_poly.pdbx_strand_id
1 'polypeptide(L)'
;MRRVLALALLLAACVPQSKAEDAGQPQADCPGGKMVVTMSGPTCVRLLPDAGKACTSNDQCEGSCMADSRTCSASTPMFGCFSTLENGVATPMLCVD
;
A
#
# COMPACT_ATOMS: atom_id res chain seq x y z
N MET A 1 7.82 15.10 68.40
CA MET A 1 8.12 13.84 67.68
C MET A 1 6.85 13.33 67.01
N ARG A 2 6.93 12.90 65.75
CA ARG A 2 6.04 11.88 65.11
C ARG A 2 4.63 12.40 64.74
N ARG A 3 4.14 12.48 63.50
CA ARG A 3 4.52 11.95 62.18
C ARG A 3 3.90 12.87 61.12
N VAL A 4 4.73 13.37 60.21
CA VAL A 4 4.28 13.91 58.92
C VAL A 4 3.89 12.70 58.07
N LEU A 5 2.59 12.41 57.96
CA LEU A 5 2.06 11.42 57.03
C LEU A 5 0.75 11.95 56.47
N ALA A 6 0.80 12.50 55.25
CA ALA A 6 -0.24 12.41 54.23
C ALA A 6 0.07 13.36 53.06
N LEU A 7 1.27 13.27 52.47
CA LEU A 7 1.61 14.02 51.27
C LEU A 7 2.30 13.11 50.23
N ALA A 8 1.65 12.00 49.87
CA ALA A 8 2.20 11.04 48.91
C ALA A 8 1.12 10.35 48.06
N LEU A 9 0.06 11.05 47.65
CA LEU A 9 -0.98 10.48 46.77
C LEU A 9 -1.32 11.35 45.54
N LEU A 10 -0.40 12.21 45.09
CA LEU A 10 -0.63 13.08 43.92
C LEU A 10 0.17 12.69 42.65
N LEU A 11 0.85 11.53 42.62
CA LEU A 11 1.73 11.15 41.50
C LEU A 11 1.17 10.06 40.56
N ALA A 12 -0.10 9.68 40.66
CA ALA A 12 -0.67 8.59 39.85
C ALA A 12 -1.49 9.02 38.61
N ALA A 13 -1.44 10.30 38.21
CA ALA A 13 -2.29 10.80 37.11
C ALA A 13 -1.60 10.93 35.73
N CYS A 14 -0.29 10.69 35.61
CA CYS A 14 0.42 10.69 34.32
C CYS A 14 0.63 9.27 33.80
N VAL A 15 -0.45 8.50 33.68
CA VAL A 15 -0.41 7.29 32.86
C VAL A 15 -0.32 7.75 31.40
N PRO A 16 0.67 7.29 30.61
CA PRO A 16 0.67 7.55 29.19
C PRO A 16 -0.55 6.83 28.63
N GLN A 17 -1.42 7.57 27.93
CA GLN A 17 -2.44 6.95 27.10
C GLN A 17 -1.70 6.16 26.01
N SER A 18 -1.44 4.87 26.27
CA SER A 18 -1.21 3.92 25.20
C SER A 18 -2.39 4.10 24.26
N LYS A 19 -2.11 4.58 23.04
CA LYS A 19 -3.10 4.60 21.97
C LYS A 19 -3.79 3.25 22.03
N ALA A 20 -5.09 3.28 22.31
CA ALA A 20 -5.94 2.12 22.18
C ALA A 20 -5.54 1.44 20.88
N GLU A 21 -5.18 0.16 20.98
CA GLU A 21 -4.98 -0.71 19.85
C GLU A 21 -6.05 -0.39 18.82
N ASP A 22 -5.58 0.14 17.70
CA ASP A 22 -6.41 0.50 16.57
C ASP A 22 -7.18 -0.75 16.18
N ALA A 23 -8.49 -0.67 16.33
CA ALA A 23 -9.42 -1.74 16.02
C ALA A 23 -9.35 -1.99 14.51
N GLY A 24 -8.43 -2.88 14.11
CA GLY A 24 -8.27 -3.37 12.75
C GLY A 24 -7.18 -2.67 11.95
N GLN A 25 -5.90 -2.90 12.25
CA GLN A 25 -4.83 -2.64 11.27
C GLN A 25 -4.41 -3.95 10.60
N PRO A 26 -4.85 -4.25 9.36
CA PRO A 26 -4.04 -5.06 8.50
C PRO A 26 -2.84 -4.20 8.08
N GLN A 27 -1.89 -3.98 8.99
CA GLN A 27 -0.51 -3.77 8.58
C GLN A 27 0.03 -5.13 8.11
N ALA A 28 -0.63 -5.69 7.10
CA ALA A 28 -0.12 -6.81 6.36
C ALA A 28 1.07 -6.25 5.57
N ASP A 29 2.24 -6.81 5.84
CA ASP A 29 3.52 -6.57 5.19
C ASP A 29 3.41 -5.90 3.81
N CYS A 30 3.79 -4.62 3.72
CA CYS A 30 3.81 -3.84 2.48
C CYS A 30 5.20 -3.22 2.24
N PRO A 31 6.24 -4.05 2.09
CA PRO A 31 7.61 -3.58 2.00
C PRO A 31 7.85 -2.89 0.65
N GLY A 32 8.35 -1.66 0.70
CA GLY A 32 8.58 -0.85 -0.50
C GLY A 32 7.28 -0.37 -1.19
N GLY A 33 6.13 -0.52 -0.54
CA GLY A 33 4.84 -0.07 -1.05
C GLY A 33 4.15 0.92 -0.12
N LYS A 34 2.96 1.37 -0.55
CA LYS A 34 2.05 2.20 0.20
C LYS A 34 0.71 1.50 0.31
N MET A 35 0.21 1.36 1.54
CA MET A 35 -1.16 0.91 1.76
C MET A 35 -2.13 2.02 1.31
N VAL A 36 -3.07 1.65 0.46
CA VAL A 36 -4.19 2.49 0.03
C VAL A 36 -5.50 1.75 0.35
N VAL A 37 -6.58 2.49 0.57
CA VAL A 37 -7.91 1.90 0.74
C VAL A 37 -8.63 1.99 -0.60
N THR A 38 -9.00 0.85 -1.16
CA THR A 38 -9.82 0.75 -2.38
C THR A 38 -11.21 0.21 -2.04
N MET A 39 -12.09 0.05 -3.04
CA MET A 39 -13.41 -0.55 -2.81
C MET A 39 -13.30 -2.01 -2.35
N SER A 40 -12.22 -2.69 -2.74
CA SER A 40 -11.89 -4.05 -2.33
C SER A 40 -11.22 -4.15 -0.96
N GLY A 41 -10.86 -3.02 -0.33
CA GLY A 41 -10.23 -2.94 0.99
C GLY A 41 -8.78 -2.42 0.97
N PRO A 42 -8.04 -2.56 2.08
CA PRO A 42 -6.63 -2.16 2.16
C PRO A 42 -5.77 -2.95 1.17
N THR A 43 -5.14 -2.24 0.23
CA THR A 43 -4.29 -2.80 -0.83
C THR A 43 -2.89 -2.20 -0.76
N CYS A 44 -1.86 -3.04 -0.87
CA CYS A 44 -0.48 -2.58 -0.97
C CYS A 44 -0.15 -2.23 -2.43
N VAL A 45 0.17 -0.96 -2.70
CA VAL A 45 0.59 -0.49 -4.03
C VAL A 45 2.08 -0.20 -4.03
N ARG A 46 2.81 -0.75 -5.00
CA ARG A 46 4.23 -0.51 -5.19
C ARG A 46 4.49 0.21 -6.50
N LEU A 47 5.38 1.19 -6.49
CA LEU A 47 5.92 1.78 -7.71
C LEU A 47 6.94 0.82 -8.33
N LEU A 48 6.98 0.76 -9.65
CA LEU A 48 7.87 -0.12 -10.39
C LEU A 48 9.07 0.68 -10.94
N PRO A 49 10.30 0.15 -10.82
CA PRO A 49 11.52 0.87 -11.23
C PRO A 49 11.64 1.01 -12.75
N ASP A 50 10.94 0.18 -13.51
CA ASP A 50 10.91 0.18 -14.98
C ASP A 50 9.73 0.97 -15.57
N ALA A 51 9.00 1.73 -14.74
CA ALA A 51 7.89 2.56 -15.18
C ALA A 51 8.25 3.42 -16.41
N GLY A 52 7.44 3.34 -17.47
CA GLY A 52 7.65 4.11 -18.69
C GLY A 52 8.70 3.54 -19.66
N LYS A 53 9.43 2.47 -19.30
CA LYS A 53 10.30 1.74 -20.23
C LYS A 53 9.47 1.22 -21.40
N ALA A 54 9.94 1.42 -22.63
CA ALA A 54 9.29 0.89 -23.83
C ALA A 54 9.27 -0.64 -23.82
N CYS A 55 8.16 -1.23 -24.24
CA CYS A 55 7.96 -2.68 -24.26
C CYS A 55 7.05 -3.11 -25.41
N THR A 56 7.12 -4.39 -25.77
CA THR A 56 6.23 -5.01 -26.75
C THR A 56 5.45 -6.21 -26.20
N SER A 57 5.76 -6.64 -24.98
CA SER A 57 5.12 -7.77 -24.32
C SER A 57 5.32 -7.68 -22.79
N ASN A 58 4.38 -8.24 -22.03
CA ASN A 58 4.34 -8.18 -20.57
C ASN A 58 5.59 -8.74 -19.89
N ASP A 59 6.20 -9.77 -20.46
CA ASP A 59 7.40 -10.44 -19.94
C ASP A 59 8.66 -9.54 -19.93
N GLN A 60 8.59 -8.36 -20.55
CA GLN A 60 9.68 -7.37 -20.56
C GLN A 60 9.61 -6.38 -19.38
N CYS A 61 8.57 -6.44 -18.56
CA CYS A 61 8.30 -5.51 -17.47
C CYS A 61 8.23 -6.23 -16.12
N GLU A 62 8.56 -5.53 -15.03
CA GLU A 62 8.28 -6.02 -13.67
C GLU A 62 6.78 -6.03 -13.34
N GLY A 63 6.01 -5.20 -14.05
CA GLY A 63 4.54 -5.15 -14.00
C GLY A 63 3.92 -5.61 -15.32
N SER A 64 3.21 -4.70 -15.99
CA SER A 64 2.55 -4.99 -17.26
C SER A 64 2.99 -4.03 -18.35
N CYS A 65 3.10 -4.53 -19.57
CA CYS A 65 3.30 -3.71 -20.76
C CYS A 65 1.94 -3.18 -21.23
N MET A 66 1.74 -1.87 -21.13
CA MET A 66 0.45 -1.24 -21.47
C MET A 66 0.22 -1.19 -22.98
N ALA A 67 -0.95 -1.62 -23.44
CA ALA A 67 -1.28 -1.63 -24.86
C ALA A 67 -1.33 -0.22 -25.47
N ASP A 68 -1.89 0.74 -24.73
CA ASP A 68 -2.11 2.10 -25.24
C ASP A 68 -0.81 2.89 -25.39
N SER A 69 0.07 2.83 -24.38
CA SER A 69 1.33 3.57 -24.37
C SER A 69 2.52 2.79 -24.89
N ARG A 70 2.43 1.44 -24.95
CA ARG A 70 3.55 0.53 -25.21
C ARG A 70 4.72 0.74 -24.25
N THR A 71 4.40 0.97 -22.98
CA THR A 71 5.38 1.14 -21.90
C THR A 71 5.01 0.32 -20.67
N CYS A 72 6.01 -0.01 -19.85
CA CYS A 72 5.80 -0.69 -18.57
C CYS A 72 5.00 0.18 -17.60
N SER A 73 4.11 -0.47 -16.85
CA SER A 73 3.19 0.15 -15.88
C SER A 73 3.92 0.87 -14.75
N ALA A 74 3.33 1.94 -14.23
CA ALA A 74 3.94 2.74 -13.16
C ALA A 74 3.90 2.06 -11.79
N SER A 75 2.91 1.22 -11.54
CA SER A 75 2.69 0.58 -10.24
C SER A 75 2.06 -0.80 -10.36
N THR A 76 2.08 -1.54 -9.25
CA THR A 76 1.35 -2.81 -9.10
C THR A 76 0.64 -2.87 -7.73
N PRO A 77 -0.62 -3.32 -7.65
CA PRO A 77 -1.50 -3.55 -8.80
C PRO A 77 -1.84 -2.24 -9.53
N MET A 78 -2.30 -2.37 -10.78
CA MET A 78 -2.92 -1.27 -11.54
C MET A 78 -4.41 -1.23 -11.21
N PHE A 79 -4.99 -0.03 -11.19
CA PHE A 79 -6.43 0.18 -11.01
C PHE A 79 -7.04 0.85 -12.23
N GLY A 80 -8.34 0.67 -12.40
CA GLY A 80 -9.09 1.10 -13.59
C GLY A 80 -9.08 0.04 -14.68
N CYS A 81 -9.54 0.43 -15.86
CA CYS A 81 -9.62 -0.44 -17.03
C CYS A 81 -8.40 -0.24 -17.93
N PHE A 82 -7.75 -1.33 -18.31
CA PHE A 82 -6.56 -1.31 -19.16
C PHE A 82 -6.45 -2.59 -19.99
N SER A 83 -5.77 -2.50 -21.12
CA SER A 83 -5.30 -3.65 -21.90
C SER A 83 -3.78 -3.74 -21.80
N THR A 84 -3.26 -4.96 -21.82
CA THR A 84 -1.83 -5.22 -21.80
C THR A 84 -1.37 -5.79 -23.15
N LEU A 85 -0.06 -5.86 -23.38
CA LEU A 85 0.51 -6.52 -24.55
C LEU A 85 1.06 -7.89 -24.18
N GLU A 86 0.73 -8.88 -25.00
CA GLU A 86 1.32 -10.20 -24.95
C GLU A 86 1.78 -10.57 -26.37
N ASN A 87 3.09 -10.76 -26.53
CA ASN A 87 3.70 -11.02 -27.84
C ASN A 87 3.31 -10.00 -28.93
N GLY A 88 3.22 -8.71 -28.57
CA GLY A 88 2.84 -7.63 -29.48
C GLY A 88 1.34 -7.51 -29.76
N VAL A 89 0.51 -8.37 -29.17
CA VAL A 89 -0.95 -8.37 -29.35
C VAL A 89 -1.62 -7.80 -28.09
N ALA A 90 -2.58 -6.90 -28.27
CA ALA A 90 -3.37 -6.37 -27.16
C ALA A 90 -4.29 -7.46 -26.59
N THR A 91 -4.24 -7.64 -25.28
CA THR A 91 -5.15 -8.51 -24.53
C THR A 91 -6.53 -7.85 -24.39
N PRO A 92 -7.60 -8.64 -24.13
CA PRO A 92 -8.89 -8.08 -23.75
C PRO A 92 -8.75 -7.12 -22.56
N MET A 93 -9.55 -6.07 -22.56
CA MET A 93 -9.53 -5.08 -21.49
C MET A 93 -9.90 -5.72 -20.15
N LEU A 94 -9.07 -5.49 -19.14
CA LEU A 94 -9.28 -5.88 -17.75
C LEU A 94 -9.60 -4.63 -16.93
N CYS A 95 -10.62 -4.72 -16.08
CA CYS A 95 -10.96 -3.66 -15.13
C CYS A 95 -10.71 -4.15 -13.70
N VAL A 96 -9.93 -3.38 -12.93
CA VAL A 96 -9.56 -3.67 -11.53
C VAL A 96 -9.99 -2.50 -10.63
N ASP A 97 -10.64 -2.79 -9.49
CA ASP A 97 -11.18 -1.83 -8.51
C ASP A 97 -10.64 -2.07 -7.08
#